data_AF-A0A2U2PDU5-F1
#
_entry.id   AF-A0A2U2PDU5-F1
#
_cell.length_a   1.000
_cell.length_b   1.000
_cell.length_c   1.000
_cell.angle_alpha   90.00
_cell.angle_beta   90.00
_cell.angle_gamma   90.00
#
_symmetry.space_group_name_H-M   'P 1'
#
loop_
_entity.id
_entity.type
_entity.pdbx_description
1 polymer ?
#
loop_
_entity_poly.entity_id
_entity_poly.type
_entity_poly.pdbx_seq_one_letter_code
_entity_poly.pdbx_strand_id
1 'polypeptide(L)'
;MKKIITTTTDSLEGWEIKEYFPPVTANVVVGTNFLSDLSASFTDFFGGRSNSYEKKLQQLYTQAISIIEGKAKASSANAIVGLKIDVDEISGKNSQMFMITAYGTPVNATRIKPEVPQRESQNEKMIDGAYISQKVIAKRIIDSVSESKRVGANEAAFIAENPFPEFCNTALRILKMRSEAGAGGENDLVKTIREKLGIYFSSIDPSLSFPVLYGALLNAETSNHVRVAVQRILTNYLLIDYSEIIKLLESTQDAVKRIGLSLIFLDKPYYEHSDIEKLKIIEQIIPKSFTPLSPIVRKKGFLSGEKEVWECSCGQTNVVADGAYCQKCGNDIYGFKEKDMKPDDAVRLVRDRLTFLEFV
;
A
#
# COMPACT_ATOMS: atom_id res chain seq x y z
N MET A 1 6.52 14.93 5.58
CA MET A 1 7.64 14.54 6.47
C MET A 1 8.88 15.36 6.14
N LYS A 2 9.76 15.66 7.11
CA LYS A 2 11.05 16.32 6.81
C LYS A 2 11.92 15.39 5.95
N LYS A 3 12.55 15.95 4.92
CA LYS A 3 13.48 15.24 4.03
C LYS A 3 14.74 14.84 4.83
N ILE A 4 15.14 13.58 4.77
CA ILE A 4 16.40 13.09 5.36
C ILE A 4 17.56 13.51 4.44
N ILE A 5 18.70 13.91 4.99
CA ILE A 5 19.86 14.30 4.18
C ILE A 5 20.51 13.02 3.66
N THR A 6 20.69 12.87 2.36
CA THR A 6 21.28 11.67 1.77
C THR A 6 22.45 12.08 0.90
N THR A 7 23.62 11.52 1.14
CA THR A 7 24.84 11.84 0.39
C THR A 7 25.63 10.58 0.05
N THR A 8 26.34 10.63 -1.08
CA THR A 8 27.32 9.61 -1.49
C THR A 8 28.68 9.79 -0.79
N THR A 9 28.91 10.93 -0.14
CA THR A 9 30.12 11.21 0.64
C THR A 9 30.06 10.57 2.02
N ASP A 10 31.22 10.23 2.59
CA ASP A 10 31.30 9.62 3.93
C ASP A 10 31.05 10.61 5.08
N SER A 11 30.99 11.91 4.78
CA SER A 11 30.77 13.00 5.74
C SER A 11 29.87 14.10 5.19
N LEU A 12 29.34 14.93 6.09
CA LEU A 12 28.56 16.12 5.79
C LEU A 12 29.33 17.38 6.18
N GLU A 13 29.71 18.22 5.22
CA GLU A 13 30.44 19.46 5.49
C GLU A 13 29.63 20.43 6.35
N GLY A 14 30.24 20.96 7.42
CA GLY A 14 29.56 21.84 8.37
C GLY A 14 28.53 21.14 9.25
N TRP A 15 28.56 19.81 9.31
CA TRP A 15 27.79 19.00 10.26
C TRP A 15 28.72 18.12 11.08
N GLU A 16 28.31 17.84 12.31
CA GLU A 16 28.98 16.90 13.20
C GLU A 16 28.11 15.65 13.30
N ILE A 17 28.66 14.48 12.97
CA ILE A 17 27.96 13.20 13.19
C ILE A 17 28.07 12.85 14.68
N LYS A 18 26.94 12.73 15.36
CA LYS A 18 26.82 12.40 16.79
C LYS A 18 26.67 10.92 17.05
N GLU A 19 26.03 10.21 16.11
CA GLU A 19 25.72 8.78 16.25
C GLU A 19 25.69 8.12 14.88
N TYR A 20 26.22 6.89 14.81
CA TYR A 20 26.16 6.02 13.65
C TYR A 20 25.24 4.85 13.95
N PHE A 21 24.28 4.61 13.06
CA PHE A 21 23.41 3.44 13.12
C PHE A 21 23.94 2.33 12.22
N PRO A 22 23.49 1.07 12.41
CA PRO A 22 23.85 -0.03 11.52
C PRO A 22 23.56 0.32 10.04
N PRO A 23 24.44 -0.08 9.10
CA PRO A 23 24.21 0.14 7.67
C PRO A 23 22.87 -0.44 7.23
N VAL A 24 22.19 0.29 6.35
CA VAL A 24 20.90 -0.11 5.77
C VAL A 24 21.09 -0.43 4.30
N THR A 25 20.26 -1.35 3.80
CA THR A 25 20.25 -1.74 2.39
C THR A 25 18.83 -1.81 1.84
N ALA A 26 18.65 -1.50 0.57
CA ALA A 26 17.41 -1.68 -0.18
C ALA A 26 17.70 -2.40 -1.49
N ASN A 27 16.95 -3.47 -1.78
CA ASN A 27 17.07 -4.24 -3.01
C ASN A 27 15.76 -4.14 -3.80
N VAL A 28 15.84 -3.74 -5.07
CA VAL A 28 14.71 -3.67 -6.00
C VAL A 28 15.01 -4.58 -7.17
N VAL A 29 14.23 -5.66 -7.34
CA VAL A 29 14.42 -6.66 -8.40
C VAL A 29 13.40 -6.44 -9.51
N VAL A 30 13.87 -6.54 -10.76
CA VAL A 30 13.09 -6.21 -11.96
C VAL A 30 13.25 -7.32 -12.99
N GLY A 31 12.13 -7.89 -13.43
CA GLY A 31 12.10 -9.06 -14.31
C GLY A 31 11.95 -8.75 -15.80
N THR A 32 11.94 -9.80 -16.62
CA THR A 32 11.98 -9.77 -18.10
C THR A 32 10.86 -8.94 -18.76
N ASN A 33 9.68 -8.82 -18.13
CA ASN A 33 8.58 -7.96 -18.63
C ASN A 33 8.97 -6.48 -18.69
N PHE A 34 9.89 -6.03 -17.82
CA PHE A 34 10.42 -4.68 -17.87
C PHE A 34 11.19 -4.43 -19.16
N LEU A 35 12.01 -5.39 -19.61
CA LEU A 35 12.76 -5.33 -20.88
C LEU A 35 11.84 -5.40 -22.10
N SER A 36 10.80 -6.24 -22.06
CA SER A 36 9.79 -6.30 -23.11
C SER A 36 9.11 -4.93 -23.28
N ASP A 37 8.72 -4.28 -22.18
CA ASP A 37 8.13 -2.94 -22.23
C ASP A 37 9.14 -1.85 -22.65
N LEU A 38 10.45 -2.04 -22.43
CA LEU A 38 11.50 -1.16 -22.94
C LEU A 38 11.62 -1.27 -24.46
N SER A 39 11.49 -2.48 -25.01
CA SER A 39 11.52 -2.73 -26.46
C SER A 39 10.26 -2.21 -27.17
N ALA A 40 9.08 -2.39 -26.58
CA ALA A 40 7.82 -1.88 -27.14
C ALA A 40 7.80 -0.35 -27.20
N SER A 41 8.28 0.32 -26.14
CA SER A 41 8.36 1.79 -26.08
C SER A 41 9.39 2.41 -27.02
N PHE A 42 10.36 1.64 -27.53
CA PHE A 42 11.38 2.13 -28.48
C PHE A 42 10.82 2.23 -29.91
N THR A 43 9.76 1.47 -30.22
CA THR A 43 9.19 1.36 -31.57
C THR A 43 8.35 2.58 -31.98
N ASP A 44 7.79 3.31 -31.01
CA ASP A 44 6.76 4.33 -31.28
C ASP A 44 7.25 5.80 -31.26
N PHE A 45 8.53 6.07 -30.97
CA PHE A 45 8.99 7.45 -30.82
C PHE A 45 10.40 7.67 -31.38
N PHE A 46 10.47 8.11 -32.64
CA PHE A 46 11.69 8.58 -33.26
C PHE A 46 12.36 9.71 -32.44
N GLY A 47 13.61 9.48 -32.01
CA GLY A 47 14.67 10.50 -31.97
C GLY A 47 14.99 11.16 -30.63
N GLY A 48 16.13 10.79 -30.03
CA GLY A 48 16.78 11.47 -28.90
C GLY A 48 16.59 10.74 -27.58
N ARG A 49 17.70 10.53 -26.82
CA ARG A 49 17.84 9.81 -25.52
C ARG A 49 16.57 9.11 -25.03
N SER A 50 16.61 7.77 -24.99
CA SER A 50 15.52 6.85 -24.67
C SER A 50 14.75 7.22 -23.37
N ASN A 51 13.83 8.18 -23.45
CA ASN A 51 13.11 8.76 -22.31
C ASN A 51 12.37 7.71 -21.47
N SER A 52 11.92 6.60 -22.07
CA SER A 52 11.23 5.53 -21.36
C SER A 52 12.17 4.62 -20.56
N TYR A 53 13.36 4.31 -21.09
CA TYR A 53 14.39 3.54 -20.40
C TYR A 53 14.97 4.31 -19.22
N GLU A 54 15.40 5.55 -19.47
CA GLU A 54 15.96 6.43 -18.44
C GLU A 54 14.92 6.68 -17.33
N LYS A 55 13.65 6.94 -17.67
CA LYS A 55 12.58 7.16 -16.69
C LYS A 55 12.30 5.94 -15.83
N LYS A 56 12.30 4.74 -16.42
CA LYS A 56 12.07 3.51 -15.68
C LYS A 56 13.23 3.17 -14.74
N LEU A 57 14.48 3.34 -15.18
CA LEU A 57 15.62 3.25 -14.28
C LEU A 57 15.50 4.28 -13.17
N GLN A 58 15.18 5.54 -13.49
CA GLN A 58 14.99 6.59 -12.50
C GLN A 58 13.91 6.26 -11.46
N GLN A 59 12.82 5.60 -11.87
CA GLN A 59 11.78 5.10 -10.96
C GLN A 59 12.34 4.06 -9.99
N LEU A 60 13.15 3.12 -10.46
CA LEU A 60 13.77 2.10 -9.63
C LEU A 60 14.79 2.71 -8.65
N TYR A 61 15.61 3.67 -9.11
CA TYR A 61 16.50 4.44 -8.25
C TYR A 61 15.73 5.18 -7.16
N THR A 62 14.64 5.86 -7.53
CA THR A 62 13.79 6.60 -6.60
C THR A 62 13.15 5.66 -5.57
N GLN A 63 12.72 4.47 -6.00
CA GLN A 63 12.17 3.45 -5.12
C GLN A 63 13.20 2.91 -4.13
N ALA A 64 14.41 2.57 -4.59
CA ALA A 64 15.49 2.10 -3.73
C ALA A 64 15.88 3.17 -2.68
N ILE A 65 15.96 4.44 -3.09
CA ILE A 65 16.20 5.58 -2.19
C ILE A 65 15.05 5.73 -1.18
N SER A 66 13.79 5.68 -1.62
CA SER A 66 12.65 5.80 -0.71
C SER A 66 12.67 4.72 0.39
N ILE A 67 13.00 3.47 0.02
CA ILE A 67 13.11 2.35 0.96
C ILE A 67 14.26 2.59 1.97
N ILE A 68 15.45 2.98 1.50
CA ILE A 68 16.60 3.18 2.38
C ILE A 68 16.39 4.37 3.33
N GLU A 69 15.73 5.44 2.85
CA GLU A 69 15.32 6.57 3.68
C GLU A 69 14.30 6.16 4.75
N GLY A 70 13.35 5.27 4.40
CA GLY A 70 12.40 4.70 5.36
C GLY A 70 13.10 3.93 6.47
N LYS A 71 14.06 3.06 6.12
CA LYS A 71 14.87 2.31 7.10
C LYS A 71 15.68 3.24 8.00
N ALA A 72 16.33 4.25 7.43
CA ALA A 72 17.09 5.22 8.20
C ALA A 72 16.21 6.00 9.20
N LYS A 73 15.01 6.43 8.77
CA LYS A 73 14.05 7.11 9.65
C LYS A 73 13.56 6.20 10.78
N ALA A 74 13.36 4.92 10.51
CA ALA A 74 12.98 3.94 11.54
C ALA A 74 14.07 3.80 12.62
N SER A 75 15.33 4.03 12.29
CA SER A 75 16.45 4.12 13.24
C SER A 75 16.62 5.51 13.88
N SER A 76 15.66 6.43 13.73
CA SER A 76 15.75 7.84 14.18
C SER A 76 16.89 8.65 13.56
N ALA A 77 17.49 8.18 12.47
CA ALA A 77 18.53 8.90 11.75
C ALA A 77 17.98 10.13 11.04
N ASN A 78 18.79 11.17 10.94
CA ASN A 78 18.44 12.40 10.21
C ASN A 78 19.29 12.63 8.94
N ALA A 79 20.29 11.75 8.71
CA ALA A 79 21.03 11.68 7.47
C ALA A 79 21.47 10.25 7.12
N ILE A 80 21.86 10.03 5.87
CA ILE A 80 22.54 8.83 5.35
C ILE A 80 23.82 9.30 4.67
N VAL A 81 24.96 8.77 5.10
CA VAL A 81 26.28 9.01 4.48
C VAL A 81 26.77 7.75 3.77
N GLY A 82 27.69 7.94 2.82
CA GLY A 82 28.28 6.85 2.05
C GLY A 82 27.25 6.08 1.23
N LEU A 83 26.19 6.75 0.75
CA LEU A 83 25.19 6.11 -0.12
C LEU A 83 25.89 5.60 -1.38
N LYS A 84 25.71 4.32 -1.66
CA LYS A 84 26.07 3.68 -2.93
C LYS A 84 24.86 2.99 -3.51
N ILE A 85 24.79 2.97 -4.83
CA ILE A 85 23.75 2.28 -5.58
C ILE A 85 24.44 1.48 -6.67
N ASP A 86 24.31 0.16 -6.58
CA ASP A 86 24.84 -0.79 -7.53
C ASP A 86 23.69 -1.40 -8.33
N VAL A 87 23.96 -1.73 -9.60
CA VAL A 87 23.01 -2.39 -10.50
C VAL A 87 23.64 -3.67 -10.99
N ASP A 88 23.06 -4.79 -10.58
CA ASP A 88 23.53 -6.14 -10.93
C ASP A 88 22.55 -6.83 -11.88
N GLU A 89 23.09 -7.58 -12.84
CA GLU A 89 22.30 -8.49 -13.65
C GLU A 89 22.22 -9.87 -12.97
N ILE A 90 21.00 -10.37 -12.78
CA ILE A 90 20.71 -11.70 -12.27
C ILE A 90 20.07 -12.50 -13.41
N SER A 91 20.88 -13.03 -14.32
CA SER A 91 20.41 -13.80 -15.48
C SER A 91 20.30 -15.30 -15.21
N GLY A 92 19.20 -15.91 -15.67
CA GLY A 92 18.99 -17.35 -15.76
C GLY A 92 18.69 -17.78 -17.20
N LYS A 93 18.66 -19.09 -17.48
CA LYS A 93 18.63 -19.68 -18.85
C LYS A 93 17.60 -19.12 -19.84
N ASN A 94 16.56 -18.38 -19.40
CA ASN A 94 15.59 -17.69 -20.27
C ASN A 94 14.97 -16.41 -19.63
N SER A 95 15.62 -15.79 -18.64
CA SER A 95 15.09 -14.57 -18.00
C SER A 95 16.24 -13.67 -17.56
N GLN A 96 16.24 -12.44 -18.09
CA GLN A 96 17.13 -11.37 -17.68
C GLN A 96 16.42 -10.59 -16.58
N MET A 97 17.00 -10.58 -15.37
CA MET A 97 16.54 -9.74 -14.27
C MET A 97 17.63 -8.75 -13.89
N PHE A 98 17.25 -7.57 -13.47
CA PHE A 98 18.15 -6.58 -12.88
C PHE A 98 17.81 -6.40 -11.40
N MET A 99 18.83 -6.28 -10.58
CA MET A 99 18.71 -5.91 -9.18
C MET A 99 19.40 -4.57 -8.96
N ILE A 100 18.67 -3.61 -8.40
CA ILE A 100 19.25 -2.37 -7.91
C ILE A 100 19.42 -2.53 -6.40
N THR A 101 20.66 -2.40 -5.93
CA THR A 101 21.03 -2.47 -4.53
C THR A 101 21.53 -1.11 -4.07
N ALA A 102 20.78 -0.44 -3.21
CA ALA A 102 21.22 0.76 -2.51
C ALA A 102 21.69 0.40 -1.10
N TYR A 103 22.78 0.98 -0.62
CA TYR A 103 23.22 0.86 0.77
C TYR A 103 23.93 2.12 1.26
N GLY A 104 23.91 2.35 2.56
CA GLY A 104 24.53 3.50 3.20
C GLY A 104 24.44 3.42 4.71
N THR A 105 25.09 4.35 5.40
CA THR A 105 25.13 4.39 6.87
C THR A 105 24.21 5.49 7.37
N PRO A 106 23.10 5.16 8.07
CA PRO A 106 22.28 6.17 8.72
C PRO A 106 23.05 6.80 9.88
N VAL A 107 22.92 8.11 10.04
CA VAL A 107 23.58 8.87 11.09
C VAL A 107 22.64 9.91 11.69
N ASN A 108 22.91 10.26 12.95
CA ASN A 108 22.36 11.46 13.56
C ASN A 108 23.43 12.55 13.50
N ALA A 109 23.21 13.57 12.69
CA ALA A 109 24.13 14.68 12.50
C ALA A 109 23.52 16.01 12.96
N THR A 110 24.35 16.87 13.54
CA THR A 110 23.96 18.22 13.95
C THR A 110 24.73 19.24 13.15
N ARG A 111 24.05 20.22 12.55
CA ARG A 111 24.71 21.30 11.81
C ARG A 111 25.55 22.13 12.78
N ILE A 112 26.85 22.17 12.53
CA ILE A 112 27.78 23.09 13.19
C ILE A 112 27.55 24.43 12.50
N LYS A 113 26.99 25.44 13.19
CA LYS A 113 26.86 26.78 12.61
C LYS A 113 28.27 27.35 12.40
N PRO A 114 28.74 27.59 11.17
CA PRO A 114 29.92 28.40 10.98
C PRO A 114 29.47 29.86 10.85
N GLU A 115 30.22 30.79 11.44
CA GLU A 115 30.10 32.22 11.15
C GLU A 115 30.59 32.47 9.71
N VAL A 116 29.70 32.29 8.73
CA VAL A 116 29.94 32.70 7.34
C VAL A 116 28.91 33.77 7.00
N PRO A 117 29.33 34.94 6.47
CA PRO A 117 28.41 35.95 5.97
C PRO A 117 27.46 35.30 4.95
N GLN A 118 26.17 35.37 5.23
CA GLN A 118 25.15 34.87 4.32
C GLN A 118 25.21 35.69 3.02
N ARG A 119 25.96 35.21 2.01
CA ARG A 119 25.60 35.52 0.64
C ARG A 119 24.34 34.72 0.38
N GLU A 120 23.21 35.40 0.30
CA GLU A 120 22.00 34.87 -0.30
C GLU A 120 22.34 34.49 -1.74
N SER A 121 22.78 33.25 -1.95
CA SER A 121 22.71 32.65 -3.27
C SER A 121 21.24 32.64 -3.63
N GLN A 122 20.83 33.50 -4.57
CA GLN A 122 19.60 33.30 -5.31
C GLN A 122 19.77 31.99 -6.08
N ASN A 123 19.64 30.87 -5.37
CA ASN A 123 19.58 29.54 -5.97
C ASN A 123 18.23 29.49 -6.66
N GLU A 124 18.17 29.99 -7.88
CA GLU A 124 17.05 29.72 -8.77
C GLU A 124 16.92 28.21 -8.88
N LYS A 125 15.79 27.68 -8.39
CA LYS A 125 15.48 26.26 -8.57
C LYS A 125 15.29 26.03 -10.06
N MET A 126 16.30 25.42 -10.70
CA MET A 126 16.14 24.89 -12.04
C MET A 126 15.12 23.75 -11.99
N ILE A 127 14.09 23.83 -12.83
CA ILE A 127 13.09 22.77 -13.00
C ILE A 127 13.38 22.07 -14.33
N ASP A 128 13.43 20.74 -14.31
CA ASP A 128 13.60 19.93 -15.51
C ASP A 128 12.45 20.18 -16.51
N GLY A 129 12.80 20.50 -17.75
CA GLY A 129 11.85 20.71 -18.84
C GLY A 129 11.01 19.45 -19.13
N ALA A 130 11.57 18.25 -18.99
CA ALA A 130 10.82 17.01 -19.20
C ALA A 130 9.72 16.82 -18.14
N TYR A 131 10.03 17.15 -16.87
CA TYR A 131 9.04 17.19 -15.80
C TYR A 131 7.90 18.18 -16.10
N ILE A 132 8.23 19.39 -16.59
CA ILE A 132 7.22 20.37 -17.00
C ILE A 132 6.35 19.82 -18.13
N SER A 133 6.93 19.22 -19.17
CA SER A 133 6.17 18.61 -20.27
C SER A 133 5.21 17.53 -19.77
N GLN A 134 5.65 16.66 -18.86
CA GLN A 134 4.79 15.64 -18.26
C GLN A 134 3.67 16.24 -17.40
N LYS A 135 3.94 17.31 -16.64
CA LYS A 135 2.90 18.04 -15.87
C LYS A 135 1.86 18.71 -16.74
N VAL A 136 2.25 19.24 -17.91
CA VAL A 136 1.29 19.79 -18.89
C VAL A 136 0.37 18.70 -19.44
N ILE A 137 0.91 17.52 -19.78
CA ILE A 137 0.10 16.37 -20.20
C ILE A 137 -0.84 15.93 -19.09
N ALA A 138 -0.33 15.84 -17.85
CA ALA A 138 -1.13 15.45 -16.70
C ALA A 138 -2.33 16.36 -16.47
N LYS A 139 -2.12 17.69 -16.56
CA LYS A 139 -3.20 18.67 -16.49
C LYS A 139 -4.27 18.42 -17.55
N ARG A 140 -3.87 18.25 -18.82
CA ARG A 140 -4.81 18.01 -19.93
C ARG A 140 -5.64 16.74 -19.72
N ILE A 141 -5.03 15.66 -19.21
CA ILE A 141 -5.74 14.43 -18.89
C ILE A 141 -6.75 14.67 -17.76
N ILE A 142 -6.36 15.38 -16.68
CA ILE A 142 -7.27 15.70 -15.58
C ILE A 142 -8.47 16.53 -16.07
N ASP A 143 -8.23 17.54 -16.89
CA ASP A 143 -9.26 18.40 -17.46
C ASP A 143 -10.24 17.56 -18.32
N SER A 144 -9.70 16.77 -19.25
CA SER A 144 -10.47 15.87 -20.13
C SER A 144 -11.32 14.84 -19.37
N VAL A 145 -10.77 14.21 -18.33
CA VAL A 145 -11.49 13.23 -17.51
C VAL A 145 -12.54 13.90 -16.63
N SER A 146 -12.30 15.15 -16.21
CA SER A 146 -13.27 15.91 -15.42
C SER A 146 -14.51 16.26 -16.25
N GLU A 147 -14.31 16.60 -17.52
CA GLU A 147 -15.39 16.89 -18.48
C GLU A 147 -16.14 15.62 -18.90
N SER A 148 -15.43 14.61 -19.38
CA SER A 148 -16.03 13.39 -19.96
C SER A 148 -16.53 12.39 -18.90
N LYS A 149 -16.06 12.52 -17.65
CA LYS A 149 -16.23 11.54 -16.55
C LYS A 149 -15.75 10.13 -16.88
N ARG A 150 -15.03 9.94 -17.98
CA ARG A 150 -14.47 8.66 -18.43
C ARG A 150 -12.95 8.77 -18.52
N VAL A 151 -12.28 7.65 -18.36
CA VAL A 151 -10.84 7.53 -18.61
C VAL A 151 -10.71 6.54 -19.76
N GLY A 152 -9.99 6.88 -20.83
CA GLY A 152 -9.71 5.93 -21.91
C GLY A 152 -8.50 5.06 -21.56
N ALA A 153 -8.23 4.05 -22.39
CA ALA A 153 -7.13 3.11 -22.16
C ALA A 153 -5.75 3.80 -22.17
N ASN A 154 -5.55 4.77 -23.08
CA ASN A 154 -4.30 5.50 -23.21
C ASN A 154 -4.06 6.43 -22.01
N GLU A 155 -5.09 7.15 -21.54
CA GLU A 155 -5.00 7.95 -20.33
C GLU A 155 -4.72 7.07 -19.10
N ALA A 156 -5.38 5.91 -19.03
CA ALA A 156 -5.20 4.97 -17.93
C ALA A 156 -3.77 4.41 -17.88
N ALA A 157 -3.21 4.04 -19.02
CA ALA A 157 -1.81 3.61 -19.12
C ALA A 157 -0.85 4.73 -18.72
N PHE A 158 -1.07 5.95 -19.24
CA PHE A 158 -0.25 7.11 -18.87
C PHE A 158 -0.27 7.37 -17.36
N ILE A 159 -1.45 7.37 -16.74
CA ILE A 159 -1.60 7.58 -15.29
C ILE A 159 -0.85 6.51 -14.50
N ALA A 160 -1.01 5.24 -14.87
CA ALA A 160 -0.39 4.14 -14.15
C ALA A 160 1.16 4.17 -14.23
N GLU A 161 1.73 4.71 -15.32
CA GLU A 161 3.18 4.82 -15.53
C GLU A 161 3.79 6.14 -15.03
N ASN A 162 2.96 7.11 -14.68
CA ASN A 162 3.36 8.43 -14.21
C ASN A 162 2.70 8.71 -12.85
N PRO A 163 3.31 8.32 -11.72
CA PRO A 163 2.74 8.46 -10.40
C PRO A 163 2.75 9.90 -9.89
N PHE A 164 2.03 10.77 -10.57
CA PHE A 164 1.79 12.14 -10.12
C PHE A 164 0.65 12.16 -9.11
N PRO A 165 0.85 12.74 -7.91
CA PRO A 165 -0.18 12.70 -6.86
C PRO A 165 -1.54 13.28 -7.28
N GLU A 166 -1.57 14.22 -8.22
CA GLU A 166 -2.79 14.83 -8.75
C GLU A 166 -3.70 13.82 -9.45
N PHE A 167 -3.18 12.65 -9.84
CA PHE A 167 -3.98 11.61 -10.47
C PHE A 167 -4.69 10.68 -9.48
N CYS A 168 -4.52 10.77 -8.16
CA CYS A 168 -5.04 9.74 -7.24
C CYS A 168 -6.53 9.44 -7.42
N ASN A 169 -7.36 10.50 -7.54
CA ASN A 169 -8.79 10.34 -7.79
C ASN A 169 -9.08 9.74 -9.17
N THR A 170 -8.31 10.10 -10.19
CA THR A 170 -8.44 9.55 -11.54
C THR A 170 -7.99 8.10 -11.61
N ALA A 171 -6.90 7.74 -10.93
CA ALA A 171 -6.41 6.39 -10.75
C ALA A 171 -7.48 5.48 -10.11
N LEU A 172 -8.18 5.98 -9.08
CA LEU A 172 -9.32 5.26 -8.49
C LEU A 172 -10.47 5.05 -9.49
N ARG A 173 -10.72 6.01 -10.40
CA ARG A 173 -11.74 5.85 -11.46
C ARG A 173 -11.38 4.75 -12.45
N ILE A 174 -10.09 4.50 -12.71
CA ILE A 174 -9.66 3.40 -13.59
C ILE A 174 -10.08 2.05 -13.00
N LEU A 175 -10.10 1.89 -11.67
CA LEU A 175 -10.59 0.66 -11.02
C LEU A 175 -12.09 0.40 -11.27
N LYS A 176 -12.85 1.40 -11.75
CA LYS A 176 -14.25 1.23 -12.16
C LYS A 176 -14.39 0.66 -13.57
N MET A 177 -13.34 0.72 -14.40
CA MET A 177 -13.39 0.15 -15.75
C MET A 177 -13.72 -1.33 -15.64
N ARG A 178 -14.85 -1.74 -16.20
CA ARG A 178 -15.14 -3.16 -16.41
C ARG A 178 -14.31 -3.62 -17.60
N SER A 179 -13.75 -4.82 -17.52
CA SER A 179 -13.23 -5.48 -18.72
C SER A 179 -14.40 -5.63 -19.70
N GLU A 180 -14.30 -5.05 -20.88
CA GLU A 180 -15.20 -5.33 -22.01
C GLU A 180 -14.89 -6.71 -22.59
N ALA A 181 -14.96 -7.73 -21.74
CA ALA A 181 -14.82 -9.10 -22.18
C ALA A 181 -16.18 -9.78 -22.09
N GLY A 182 -16.70 -10.18 -23.25
CA GLY A 182 -17.62 -11.30 -23.34
C GLY A 182 -17.03 -12.54 -22.67
N ALA A 183 -17.85 -13.58 -22.52
CA ALA A 183 -17.52 -14.81 -21.82
C ALA A 183 -16.13 -15.38 -22.17
N GLY A 184 -15.10 -15.06 -21.36
CA GLY A 184 -13.75 -15.59 -21.48
C GLY A 184 -12.63 -14.55 -21.43
N GLY A 185 -12.26 -14.12 -20.22
CA GLY A 185 -10.95 -13.50 -19.93
C GLY A 185 -10.93 -11.97 -19.86
N GLU A 186 -10.32 -11.42 -18.80
CA GLU A 186 -10.03 -9.99 -18.70
C GLU A 186 -9.12 -9.54 -19.86
N ASN A 187 -9.37 -8.40 -20.51
CA ASN A 187 -8.44 -7.85 -21.51
C ASN A 187 -7.06 -7.66 -20.85
N ASP A 188 -6.02 -8.26 -21.42
CA ASP A 188 -4.66 -8.31 -20.87
C ASP A 188 -4.10 -6.90 -20.56
N LEU A 189 -4.50 -5.90 -21.36
CA LEU A 189 -4.16 -4.50 -21.12
C LEU A 189 -4.80 -3.94 -19.83
N VAL A 190 -6.10 -4.21 -19.61
CA VAL A 190 -6.82 -3.71 -18.42
C VAL A 190 -6.26 -4.36 -17.15
N LYS A 191 -5.97 -5.66 -17.23
CA LYS A 191 -5.29 -6.38 -16.15
C LYS A 191 -3.93 -5.77 -15.83
N THR A 192 -3.10 -5.54 -16.86
CA THR A 192 -1.79 -4.89 -16.73
C THR A 192 -1.89 -3.50 -16.09
N ILE A 193 -2.84 -2.68 -16.53
CA ILE A 193 -3.08 -1.35 -15.96
C ILE A 193 -3.45 -1.46 -14.47
N ARG A 194 -4.32 -2.40 -14.09
CA ARG A 194 -4.73 -2.60 -12.69
C ARG A 194 -3.57 -3.02 -11.79
N GLU A 195 -2.68 -3.88 -12.29
CA GLU A 195 -1.46 -4.26 -11.57
C GLU A 195 -0.53 -3.05 -11.36
N LYS A 196 -0.33 -2.24 -12.41
CA LYS A 196 0.45 -0.98 -12.35
C LYS A 196 -0.16 0.05 -11.39
N LEU A 197 -1.49 0.08 -11.21
CA LEU A 197 -2.13 0.99 -10.25
C LEU A 197 -1.75 0.72 -8.79
N GLY A 198 -1.46 -0.54 -8.45
CA GLY A 198 -0.94 -0.86 -7.12
C GLY A 198 0.43 -0.22 -6.87
N ILE A 199 1.34 -0.33 -7.85
CA ILE A 199 2.64 0.33 -7.82
C ILE A 199 2.46 1.85 -7.72
N TYR A 200 1.60 2.42 -8.56
CA TYR A 200 1.23 3.83 -8.52
C TYR A 200 0.89 4.26 -7.09
N PHE A 201 -0.11 3.63 -6.45
CA PHE A 201 -0.56 4.06 -5.12
C PHE A 201 0.50 3.87 -4.04
N SER A 202 1.33 2.82 -4.14
CA SER A 202 2.44 2.59 -3.21
C SER A 202 3.56 3.62 -3.31
N SER A 203 3.67 4.32 -4.45
CA SER A 203 4.68 5.36 -4.69
C SER A 203 4.21 6.78 -4.34
N ILE A 204 2.90 6.98 -4.13
CA ILE A 204 2.34 8.26 -3.70
C ILE A 204 2.42 8.40 -2.18
N ASP A 205 2.74 9.60 -1.71
CA ASP A 205 2.73 9.95 -0.28
C ASP A 205 1.42 9.48 0.38
N PRO A 206 1.50 8.70 1.48
CA PRO A 206 0.32 8.18 2.19
C PRO A 206 -0.72 9.23 2.54
N SER A 207 -0.31 10.47 2.84
CA SER A 207 -1.24 11.57 3.16
C SER A 207 -2.15 11.96 1.99
N LEU A 208 -1.79 11.57 0.76
CA LEU A 208 -2.55 11.81 -0.47
C LEU A 208 -3.25 10.55 -0.98
N SER A 209 -2.62 9.37 -0.88
CA SER A 209 -3.17 8.11 -1.39
C SER A 209 -4.18 7.47 -0.44
N PHE A 210 -3.94 7.49 0.88
CA PHE A 210 -4.81 6.82 1.86
C PHE A 210 -6.22 7.42 1.91
N PRO A 211 -6.42 8.75 1.90
CA PRO A 211 -7.78 9.33 1.85
C PRO A 211 -8.60 8.86 0.65
N VAL A 212 -7.93 8.59 -0.49
CA VAL A 212 -8.59 8.09 -1.70
C VAL A 212 -8.93 6.61 -1.60
N LEU A 213 -7.98 5.77 -1.15
CA LEU A 213 -8.18 4.33 -1.05
C LEU A 213 -9.17 3.96 0.07
N TYR A 214 -8.90 4.39 1.31
CA TYR A 214 -9.78 4.10 2.44
C TYR A 214 -11.13 4.83 2.32
N GLY A 215 -11.15 6.04 1.73
CA GLY A 215 -12.38 6.73 1.39
C GLY A 215 -13.27 5.93 0.44
N ALA A 216 -12.69 5.21 -0.53
CA ALA A 216 -13.44 4.32 -1.42
C ALA A 216 -14.03 3.11 -0.66
N LEU A 217 -13.34 2.60 0.36
CA LEU A 217 -13.86 1.52 1.21
C LEU A 217 -14.98 2.01 2.15
N LEU A 218 -14.93 3.25 2.62
CA LEU A 218 -15.95 3.80 3.52
C LEU A 218 -17.20 4.29 2.77
N ASN A 219 -17.05 4.74 1.52
CA ASN A 219 -18.14 5.33 0.75
C ASN A 219 -19.20 4.27 0.35
N ALA A 220 -20.43 4.42 0.87
CA ALA A 220 -21.57 3.54 0.62
C ALA A 220 -21.94 3.38 -0.87
N GLU A 221 -21.65 4.38 -1.72
CA GLU A 221 -21.93 4.33 -3.16
C GLU A 221 -20.86 3.57 -3.96
N THR A 222 -19.74 3.20 -3.33
CA THR A 222 -18.66 2.49 -4.03
C THR A 222 -19.04 1.04 -4.25
N SER A 223 -18.96 0.61 -5.52
CA SER A 223 -19.33 -0.73 -5.93
C SER A 223 -18.43 -1.81 -5.32
N ASN A 224 -18.98 -3.02 -5.15
CA ASN A 224 -18.24 -4.15 -4.56
C ASN A 224 -16.96 -4.49 -5.37
N HIS A 225 -17.01 -4.42 -6.70
CA HIS A 225 -15.85 -4.64 -7.56
C HIS A 225 -14.69 -3.68 -7.21
N VAL A 226 -14.99 -2.39 -7.03
CA VAL A 226 -13.98 -1.38 -6.69
C VAL A 226 -13.45 -1.61 -5.27
N ARG A 227 -14.33 -1.94 -4.31
CA ARG A 227 -13.92 -2.28 -2.93
C ARG A 227 -12.94 -3.45 -2.90
N VAL A 228 -13.23 -4.52 -3.64
CA VAL A 228 -12.32 -5.68 -3.76
C VAL A 228 -10.99 -5.29 -4.41
N ALA A 229 -11.02 -4.47 -5.46
CA ALA A 229 -9.79 -4.00 -6.12
C ALA A 229 -8.93 -3.14 -5.17
N VAL A 230 -9.55 -2.21 -4.44
CA VAL A 230 -8.88 -1.37 -3.45
C VAL A 230 -8.32 -2.21 -2.30
N GLN A 231 -9.11 -3.15 -1.75
CA GLN A 231 -8.63 -4.05 -0.70
C GLN A 231 -7.41 -4.85 -1.18
N ARG A 232 -7.43 -5.39 -2.41
CA ARG A 232 -6.26 -6.07 -3.00
C ARG A 232 -5.04 -5.17 -3.11
N ILE A 233 -5.20 -3.91 -3.51
CA ILE A 233 -4.09 -2.95 -3.57
C ILE A 233 -3.53 -2.71 -2.17
N LEU A 234 -4.39 -2.45 -1.17
CA LEU A 234 -3.94 -2.24 0.21
C LEU A 234 -3.19 -3.46 0.75
N THR A 235 -3.69 -4.67 0.45
CA THR A 235 -3.08 -5.94 0.86
C THR A 235 -1.75 -6.21 0.18
N ASN A 236 -1.69 -6.17 -1.15
CA ASN A 236 -0.52 -6.59 -1.90
C ASN A 236 0.67 -5.62 -1.74
N TYR A 237 0.40 -4.36 -1.41
CA TYR A 237 1.42 -3.31 -1.26
C TYR A 237 1.59 -2.85 0.19
N LEU A 238 1.02 -3.57 1.17
CA LEU A 238 1.12 -3.31 2.61
C LEU A 238 0.82 -1.85 2.99
N LEU A 239 -0.19 -1.25 2.36
CA LEU A 239 -0.59 0.15 2.55
C LEU A 239 -1.49 0.29 3.79
N ILE A 240 -0.94 0.00 4.96
CA ILE A 240 -1.67 -0.17 6.21
C ILE A 240 -1.58 1.09 7.07
N ASP A 241 -2.74 1.64 7.43
CA ASP A 241 -2.88 2.73 8.40
C ASP A 241 -3.90 2.36 9.48
N TYR A 242 -3.47 2.34 10.74
CA TYR A 242 -4.35 1.95 11.83
C TYR A 242 -5.44 2.99 12.12
N SER A 243 -5.23 4.27 11.83
CA SER A 243 -6.26 5.31 11.98
C SER A 243 -7.39 5.09 10.98
N GLU A 244 -7.05 4.74 9.74
CA GLU A 244 -8.05 4.38 8.73
C GLU A 244 -8.73 3.03 9.01
N ILE A 245 -8.00 2.03 9.51
CA ILE A 245 -8.58 0.74 9.92
C ILE A 245 -9.61 0.92 11.04
N ILE A 246 -9.35 1.79 12.03
CA ILE A 246 -10.32 2.11 13.08
C ILE A 246 -11.64 2.59 12.47
N LYS A 247 -11.59 3.52 11.51
CA LYS A 247 -12.78 4.00 10.80
C LYS A 247 -13.53 2.87 10.07
N LEU A 248 -12.80 1.91 9.49
CA LEU A 248 -13.43 0.75 8.85
C LEU A 248 -14.16 -0.13 9.87
N LEU A 249 -13.54 -0.39 11.03
CA LEU A 249 -14.11 -1.22 12.10
C LEU A 249 -15.31 -0.57 12.78
N GLU A 250 -15.36 0.75 12.82
CA GLU A 250 -16.48 1.54 13.37
C GLU A 250 -17.62 1.74 12.36
N SER A 251 -17.44 1.34 11.09
CA SER A 251 -18.47 1.48 10.06
C SER A 251 -19.76 0.75 10.45
N THR A 252 -20.91 1.31 10.10
CA THR A 252 -22.20 0.63 10.27
C THR A 252 -22.41 -0.53 9.29
N GLN A 253 -21.60 -0.62 8.23
CA GLN A 253 -21.71 -1.66 7.21
C GLN A 253 -20.82 -2.86 7.56
N ASP A 254 -21.43 -4.03 7.75
CA ASP A 254 -20.72 -5.25 8.16
C ASP A 254 -19.61 -5.66 7.18
N ALA A 255 -19.86 -5.47 5.87
CA ALA A 255 -18.86 -5.72 4.83
C ALA A 255 -17.62 -4.81 4.97
N VAL A 256 -17.79 -3.56 5.40
CA VAL A 256 -16.69 -2.61 5.63
C VAL A 256 -15.88 -3.00 6.87
N LYS A 257 -16.57 -3.34 7.97
CA LYS A 257 -15.92 -3.84 9.19
C LYS A 257 -15.02 -5.03 8.89
N ARG A 258 -15.53 -5.99 8.11
CA ARG A 258 -14.78 -7.21 7.71
C ARG A 258 -13.54 -6.88 6.89
N ILE A 259 -13.58 -5.85 6.04
CA ILE A 259 -12.38 -5.38 5.34
C ILE A 259 -11.37 -4.83 6.35
N GLY A 260 -11.80 -3.98 7.29
CA GLY A 260 -10.95 -3.49 8.38
C GLY A 260 -10.29 -4.63 9.16
N LEU A 261 -11.07 -5.64 9.55
CA LEU A 261 -10.58 -6.83 10.25
C LEU A 261 -9.53 -7.59 9.43
N SER A 262 -9.76 -7.76 8.11
CA SER A 262 -8.82 -8.47 7.24
C SER A 262 -7.48 -7.73 7.09
N LEU A 263 -7.49 -6.39 7.09
CA LEU A 263 -6.27 -5.59 6.95
C LEU A 263 -5.41 -5.62 8.21
N ILE A 264 -6.00 -5.89 9.38
CA ILE A 264 -5.25 -6.07 10.64
C ILE A 264 -4.31 -7.28 10.55
N PHE A 265 -4.60 -8.29 9.73
CA PHE A 265 -3.73 -9.44 9.58
C PHE A 265 -2.35 -9.09 9.00
N LEU A 266 -2.25 -7.97 8.28
CA LEU A 266 -1.05 -7.58 7.57
C LEU A 266 -0.11 -6.81 8.48
N ASP A 267 1.20 -7.08 8.35
CA ASP A 267 2.22 -6.33 9.06
C ASP A 267 2.49 -4.99 8.36
N LYS A 268 2.73 -3.94 9.16
CA LYS A 268 3.28 -2.69 8.63
C LYS A 268 4.77 -2.88 8.39
N PRO A 269 5.34 -2.36 7.29
CA PRO A 269 6.79 -2.40 7.08
C PRO A 269 7.55 -1.61 8.16
N TYR A 270 6.92 -0.57 8.72
CA TYR A 270 7.45 0.23 9.83
C TYR A 270 6.30 0.64 10.76
N TYR A 271 6.57 0.59 12.06
CA TYR A 271 5.66 1.02 13.11
C TYR A 271 6.12 2.35 13.68
N GLU A 272 5.18 3.25 13.92
CA GLU A 272 5.42 4.50 14.65
C GLU A 272 5.00 4.32 16.11
N HIS A 273 5.59 5.08 17.04
CA HIS A 273 5.15 5.08 18.44
C HIS A 273 3.66 5.45 18.57
N SER A 274 3.12 6.25 17.65
CA SER A 274 1.70 6.59 17.59
C SER A 274 0.79 5.38 17.29
N ASP A 275 1.33 4.29 16.76
CA ASP A 275 0.58 3.07 16.43
C ASP A 275 0.23 2.24 17.65
N ILE A 276 0.94 2.37 18.77
CA ILE A 276 0.64 1.67 20.04
C ILE A 276 -0.77 2.04 20.51
N GLU A 277 -1.06 3.34 20.61
CA GLU A 277 -2.39 3.81 21.03
C GLU A 277 -3.49 3.39 20.04
N LYS A 278 -3.21 3.41 18.73
CA LYS A 278 -4.17 2.96 17.72
C LYS A 278 -4.45 1.46 17.83
N LEU A 279 -3.44 0.63 18.09
CA LEU A 279 -3.59 -0.80 18.30
C LEU A 279 -4.40 -1.11 19.57
N LYS A 280 -4.19 -0.36 20.66
CA LYS A 280 -5.02 -0.46 21.88
C LYS A 280 -6.49 -0.13 21.60
N ILE A 281 -6.75 0.90 20.80
CA ILE A 281 -8.11 1.23 20.35
C ILE A 281 -8.70 0.07 19.52
N ILE A 282 -7.95 -0.46 18.57
CA ILE A 282 -8.37 -1.60 17.74
C ILE A 282 -8.74 -2.82 18.60
N GLU A 283 -7.90 -3.17 19.59
CA GLU A 283 -8.14 -4.28 20.52
C GLU A 283 -9.50 -4.15 21.22
N GLN A 284 -9.89 -2.93 21.60
CA GLN A 284 -11.16 -2.65 22.27
C GLN A 284 -12.35 -2.58 21.32
N ILE A 285 -12.15 -2.18 20.07
CA ILE A 285 -13.22 -2.03 19.08
C ILE A 285 -13.66 -3.38 18.53
N ILE A 286 -12.73 -4.30 18.23
CA ILE A 286 -13.05 -5.57 17.56
C ILE A 286 -14.17 -6.35 18.29
N PRO A 287 -14.11 -6.61 19.61
CA PRO A 287 -15.17 -7.35 20.30
C PRO A 287 -16.53 -6.65 20.30
N LYS A 288 -16.55 -5.31 20.23
CA LYS A 288 -17.78 -4.51 20.17
C LYS A 288 -18.37 -4.48 18.77
N SER A 289 -17.50 -4.49 17.75
CA SER A 289 -17.90 -4.38 16.35
C SER A 289 -18.42 -5.70 15.76
N PHE A 290 -18.03 -6.84 16.32
CA PHE A 290 -18.40 -8.18 15.86
C PHE A 290 -19.07 -9.00 16.96
N THR A 291 -20.40 -8.93 17.06
CA THR A 291 -21.20 -9.74 17.99
C THR A 291 -21.85 -10.93 17.27
N PRO A 292 -22.24 -12.00 17.99
CA PRO A 292 -22.97 -13.11 17.40
C PRO A 292 -24.24 -12.63 16.69
N LEU A 293 -24.55 -13.18 15.51
CA LEU A 293 -25.73 -12.82 14.72
C LEU A 293 -27.02 -13.40 15.31
N SER A 294 -26.92 -14.45 16.13
CA SER A 294 -28.02 -15.03 16.87
C SER A 294 -27.58 -15.46 18.27
N PRO A 295 -28.47 -15.45 19.26
CA PRO A 295 -28.18 -16.00 20.57
C PRO A 295 -28.12 -17.53 20.51
N ILE A 296 -27.30 -18.12 21.38
CA ILE A 296 -27.35 -19.55 21.68
C ILE A 296 -28.54 -19.78 22.62
N VAL A 297 -29.43 -20.71 22.25
CA VAL A 297 -30.64 -21.06 23.01
C VAL A 297 -30.69 -22.55 23.30
N ARG A 298 -31.32 -22.95 24.41
CA ARG A 298 -31.57 -24.35 24.74
C ARG A 298 -32.90 -24.80 24.14
N LYS A 299 -32.87 -25.89 23.35
CA LYS A 299 -34.08 -26.55 22.84
C LYS A 299 -34.14 -28.00 23.33
N LYS A 300 -35.33 -28.44 23.75
CA LYS A 300 -35.59 -29.86 24.05
C LYS A 300 -35.61 -30.66 22.74
N GLY A 301 -34.79 -31.70 22.68
CA GLY A 301 -34.83 -32.66 21.57
C GLY A 301 -36.02 -33.59 21.68
N PHE A 302 -36.50 -34.08 20.53
CA PHE A 302 -37.65 -35.00 20.47
C PHE A 302 -37.35 -36.38 21.10
N LEU A 303 -36.08 -36.80 21.10
CA LEU A 303 -35.60 -38.09 21.65
C LEU A 303 -34.29 -37.99 22.44
N SER A 304 -33.72 -36.79 22.56
CA SER A 304 -32.48 -36.52 23.29
C SER A 304 -32.71 -35.37 24.26
N GLY A 305 -31.94 -35.31 25.35
CA GLY A 305 -31.98 -34.20 26.32
C GLY A 305 -31.82 -32.81 25.69
N GLU A 306 -31.88 -31.77 26.51
CA GLU A 306 -31.71 -30.39 26.06
C GLU A 306 -30.40 -30.19 25.32
N LYS A 307 -30.47 -29.52 24.17
CA LYS A 307 -29.31 -29.16 23.33
C LYS A 307 -29.22 -27.66 23.18
N GLU A 308 -28.00 -27.14 23.21
CA GLU A 308 -27.71 -25.75 22.86
C GLU A 308 -27.61 -25.61 21.34
N VAL A 309 -28.37 -24.67 20.79
CA VAL A 309 -28.48 -24.43 19.36
C VAL A 309 -28.39 -22.95 19.05
N TRP A 310 -27.96 -22.62 17.83
CA TRP A 310 -27.96 -21.27 17.29
C TRP A 310 -28.54 -21.24 15.89
N GLU A 311 -29.07 -20.09 15.48
CA GLU A 311 -29.64 -19.91 14.15
C GLU A 311 -28.66 -19.19 13.23
N CYS A 312 -28.28 -19.82 12.13
CA CYS A 312 -27.43 -19.19 11.14
C CYS A 312 -28.21 -18.19 10.29
N SER A 313 -27.52 -17.18 9.76
CA SER A 313 -28.07 -16.20 8.81
C SER A 313 -28.71 -16.80 7.54
N CYS A 314 -28.46 -18.08 7.22
CA CYS A 314 -29.13 -18.79 6.13
C CYS A 314 -30.42 -19.53 6.55
N GLY A 315 -30.90 -19.30 7.78
CA GLY A 315 -32.08 -19.93 8.40
C GLY A 315 -31.86 -21.36 8.93
N GLN A 316 -30.63 -21.88 8.89
CA GLN A 316 -30.32 -23.21 9.42
C GLN A 316 -30.13 -23.15 10.94
N THR A 317 -30.82 -24.00 11.69
CA THR A 317 -30.52 -24.24 13.11
C THR A 317 -29.36 -25.23 13.21
N ASN A 318 -28.34 -24.90 14.00
CA ASN A 318 -27.17 -25.73 14.23
C ASN A 318 -27.02 -26.02 15.74
N VAL A 319 -26.59 -27.24 16.07
CA VAL A 319 -26.28 -27.63 17.45
C VAL A 319 -24.84 -27.22 17.75
N VAL A 320 -24.61 -26.56 18.88
CA VAL A 320 -23.28 -26.06 19.27
C VAL A 320 -22.25 -27.20 19.37
N ALA A 321 -22.66 -28.36 19.88
CA ALA A 321 -21.81 -29.54 20.03
C ALA A 321 -21.38 -30.18 18.70
N ASP A 322 -22.10 -29.92 17.60
CA ASP A 322 -21.81 -30.53 16.29
C ASP A 322 -20.72 -29.75 15.53
N GLY A 323 -20.29 -28.60 16.05
CA GLY A 323 -19.20 -27.79 15.51
C GLY A 323 -19.49 -26.29 15.48
N ALA A 324 -18.44 -25.50 15.21
CA ALA A 324 -18.50 -24.04 15.19
C ALA A 324 -19.15 -23.44 13.94
N TYR A 325 -19.34 -24.24 12.88
CA TYR A 325 -19.80 -23.78 11.57
C TYR A 325 -21.15 -24.38 11.19
N CYS A 326 -21.96 -23.58 10.50
CA CYS A 326 -23.24 -23.97 9.96
C CYS A 326 -23.07 -25.07 8.91
N GLN A 327 -23.75 -26.20 9.11
CA GLN A 327 -23.63 -27.36 8.21
C GLN A 327 -24.18 -27.10 6.80
N LYS A 328 -25.01 -26.07 6.64
CA LYS A 328 -25.61 -25.69 5.34
C LYS A 328 -24.75 -24.72 4.55
N CYS A 329 -24.23 -23.67 5.18
CA CYS A 329 -23.53 -22.60 4.47
C CYS A 329 -22.05 -22.45 4.87
N GLY A 330 -21.58 -23.10 5.93
CA GLY A 330 -20.21 -23.02 6.41
C GLY A 330 -19.81 -21.70 7.08
N ASN A 331 -20.79 -20.85 7.44
CA ASN A 331 -20.53 -19.67 8.27
C ASN A 331 -20.59 -20.05 9.75
N ASP A 332 -19.78 -19.42 10.60
CA ASP A 332 -19.95 -19.47 12.05
C ASP A 332 -21.09 -18.55 12.54
N ILE A 333 -21.29 -18.49 13.86
CA ILE A 333 -22.32 -17.66 14.52
C ILE A 333 -22.14 -16.15 14.29
N TYR A 334 -20.95 -15.72 13.86
CA TYR A 334 -20.62 -14.34 13.52
C TYR A 334 -20.71 -14.08 12.00
N GLY A 335 -21.04 -15.10 11.20
CA GLY A 335 -21.18 -14.99 9.75
C GLY A 335 -19.87 -15.16 8.95
N PHE A 336 -18.77 -15.60 9.56
CA PHE A 336 -17.49 -15.80 8.89
C PHE A 336 -17.29 -17.24 8.42
N LYS A 337 -16.66 -17.44 7.25
CA LYS A 337 -16.20 -18.75 6.78
C LYS A 337 -15.00 -19.23 7.57
N GLU A 338 -14.74 -20.53 7.54
CA GLU A 338 -13.59 -21.13 8.22
C GLU A 338 -12.25 -20.45 7.89
N LYS A 339 -12.02 -20.13 6.61
CA LYS A 339 -10.80 -19.46 6.14
C LYS A 339 -10.72 -17.95 6.42
N ASP A 340 -11.80 -17.34 6.91
CA ASP A 340 -11.81 -15.90 7.16
C ASP A 340 -11.15 -15.59 8.51
N MET A 341 -10.43 -14.47 8.58
CA MET A 341 -9.89 -13.95 9.85
C MET A 341 -11.01 -13.76 10.87
N LYS A 342 -10.85 -14.32 12.08
CA LYS A 342 -11.81 -14.21 13.17
C LYS A 342 -11.52 -12.98 14.04
N PRO A 343 -12.55 -12.37 14.64
CA PRO A 343 -12.37 -11.29 15.61
C PRO A 343 -11.38 -11.63 16.72
N ASP A 344 -11.51 -12.81 17.34
CA ASP A 344 -10.64 -13.24 18.44
C ASP A 344 -9.19 -13.46 18.00
N ASP A 345 -8.98 -13.99 16.80
CA ASP A 345 -7.64 -14.17 16.21
C ASP A 345 -6.98 -12.81 15.93
N ALA A 346 -7.76 -11.84 15.43
CA ALA A 346 -7.27 -10.48 15.21
C ALA A 346 -6.92 -9.78 16.54
N VAL A 347 -7.74 -9.94 17.59
CA VAL A 347 -7.44 -9.42 18.93
C VAL A 347 -6.14 -10.03 19.48
N ARG A 348 -5.96 -11.34 19.34
CA ARG A 348 -4.72 -12.02 19.75
C ARG A 348 -3.51 -11.46 19.01
N LEU A 349 -3.60 -11.31 17.69
CA LEU A 349 -2.52 -10.73 16.87
C LEU A 349 -2.18 -9.29 17.28
N VAL A 350 -3.19 -8.48 17.60
CA VAL A 350 -3.00 -7.10 18.07
C VAL A 350 -2.27 -7.08 19.42
N ARG A 351 -2.64 -7.96 20.36
CA ARG A 351 -1.95 -8.10 21.66
C ARG A 351 -0.51 -8.56 21.51
N ASP A 352 -0.26 -9.53 20.63
CA ASP A 352 1.09 -10.02 20.36
C ASP A 352 1.97 -8.88 19.83
N ARG A 353 1.46 -8.05 18.89
CA ARG A 353 2.17 -6.88 18.39
C ARG A 353 2.43 -5.82 19.47
N LEU A 354 1.41 -5.50 20.27
CA LEU A 354 1.55 -4.56 21.39
C LEU A 354 2.65 -5.00 22.35
N THR A 355 2.72 -6.30 22.64
CA THR A 355 3.76 -6.88 23.49
C THR A 355 5.14 -6.50 23.00
N PHE A 356 5.44 -6.55 21.70
CA PHE A 356 6.77 -6.19 21.18
C PHE A 356 6.98 -4.67 21.03
N LEU A 357 5.93 -3.92 20.71
CA LEU A 357 6.03 -2.48 20.46
C LEU A 357 6.18 -1.67 21.76
N GLU A 358 5.65 -2.14 22.88
CA GLU A 358 5.78 -1.42 24.17
C GLU A 358 7.21 -1.50 24.76
N PHE A 359 8.09 -2.35 24.21
CA PHE A 359 9.49 -2.45 24.62
C PHE A 359 10.48 -1.66 23.74
N VAL A 360 10.01 -1.05 22.65
CA VAL A 360 10.80 -0.22 21.71
C VAL A 360 10.51 1.25 21.97
#